data_AF-A0A365TCE7-F1
#
_entry.id   AF-A0A365TCE7-F1
#
_cell.length_a   1.000
_cell.length_b   1.000
_cell.length_c   1.000
_cell.angle_alpha   90.00
_cell.angle_beta   90.00
_cell.angle_gamma   90.00
#
_symmetry.space_group_name_H-M   'P 1'
#
loop_
_entity.id
_entity.type
_entity.pdbx_description
1 polymer ?
#
loop_
_entity_poly.entity_id
_entity_poly.type
_entity_poly.pdbx_seq_one_letter_code
_entity_poly.pdbx_strand_id
1 'polypeptide(L)'
;MRWTAVAAGALVELFAIALGATVPLPLDVRVTAGLALLTVGIAGGYVAGRIAGGTWKTGLRHGLVAGTFGGVVFATVLYYTMTHPGSEVGAYWGLNFAISRIDFPPALVDRYGRTLAALVAVLGGVALALEGAIAGGAAGTARVEPPEPT
;
A
#
# COMPACT_ATOMS: atom_id res chain seq x y z
N MET A 1 12.03 17.98 7.48
CA MET A 1 11.30 17.05 6.59
C MET A 1 11.53 17.51 5.15
N ARG A 2 11.96 16.64 4.24
CA ARG A 2 12.18 16.95 2.83
C ARG A 2 10.95 16.49 2.04
N TRP A 3 10.05 17.44 1.75
CA TRP A 3 8.77 17.14 1.10
C TRP A 3 8.92 16.54 -0.31
N THR A 4 10.00 16.86 -1.02
CA THR A 4 10.30 16.25 -2.32
C THR A 4 10.55 14.74 -2.22
N ALA A 5 11.17 14.26 -1.14
CA ALA A 5 11.38 12.84 -0.90
C ALA A 5 10.05 12.13 -0.58
N VAL A 6 9.22 12.76 0.26
CA VAL A 6 7.87 12.26 0.57
C VAL A 6 7.02 12.20 -0.70
N ALA A 7 7.02 13.26 -1.51
CA ALA A 7 6.25 13.33 -2.74
C ALA A 7 6.69 12.24 -3.74
N ALA A 8 7.99 12.01 -3.89
CA ALA A 8 8.50 10.95 -4.77
C ALA A 8 8.03 9.56 -4.33
N GLY A 9 8.11 9.25 -3.02
CA GLY A 9 7.61 7.99 -2.48
C GLY A 9 6.10 7.84 -2.64
N ALA A 10 5.34 8.89 -2.28
CA ALA A 10 3.89 8.90 -2.41
C ALA A 10 3.46 8.74 -3.88
N LEU A 11 4.13 9.36 -4.84
CA LEU A 11 3.82 9.21 -6.27
C LEU A 11 3.98 7.76 -6.74
N VAL A 12 4.98 7.03 -6.24
CA VAL A 12 5.15 5.59 -6.55
C VAL A 12 3.97 4.79 -6.04
N GLU A 13 3.55 5.02 -4.80
CA GLU A 13 2.40 4.34 -4.20
C GLU A 13 1.10 4.67 -4.93
N LEU A 14 0.83 5.95 -5.16
CA LEU A 14 -0.35 6.43 -5.85
C LEU A 14 -0.43 5.90 -7.28
N PHE A 15 0.70 5.82 -7.98
CA PHE A 15 0.74 5.24 -9.32
C PHE A 15 0.37 3.77 -9.32
N ALA A 16 0.94 2.96 -8.42
CA ALA A 16 0.60 1.55 -8.34
C ALA A 16 -0.86 1.31 -7.89
N ILE A 17 -1.37 2.13 -6.97
CA ILE A 17 -2.79 2.11 -6.56
C ILE A 17 -3.69 2.44 -7.75
N ALA A 18 -3.37 3.50 -8.51
CA ALA A 18 -4.12 3.87 -9.70
C ALA A 18 -4.10 2.75 -10.74
N LEU A 19 -2.94 2.13 -11.00
CA LEU A 19 -2.84 0.97 -11.89
C LEU A 19 -3.68 -0.20 -11.39
N GLY A 20 -3.59 -0.55 -10.11
CA GLY A 20 -4.35 -1.63 -9.50
C GLY A 20 -5.86 -1.40 -9.58
N ALA A 21 -6.31 -0.15 -9.52
CA ALA A 21 -7.71 0.25 -9.61
C ALA A 21 -8.24 0.38 -11.05
N THR A 22 -7.38 0.53 -12.06
CA THR A 22 -7.83 0.87 -13.43
C THR A 22 -7.47 -0.17 -14.47
N VAL A 23 -6.40 -0.93 -14.30
CA VAL A 23 -5.94 -1.89 -15.30
C VAL A 23 -6.74 -3.18 -15.17
N PRO A 24 -7.47 -3.61 -16.22
CA PRO A 24 -8.13 -4.90 -16.22
C PRO A 24 -7.08 -6.02 -16.26
N LEU A 25 -7.22 -6.98 -15.35
CA LEU A 25 -6.30 -8.11 -15.23
C LEU A 25 -7.02 -9.44 -15.57
N PRO A 26 -6.32 -10.42 -16.16
CA PRO A 26 -6.79 -11.80 -16.26
C PRO A 26 -7.14 -12.35 -14.87
N LEU A 27 -8.17 -13.20 -14.78
CA LEU A 27 -8.65 -13.74 -13.50
C LEU A 27 -7.53 -14.40 -12.68
N ASP A 28 -6.65 -15.14 -13.36
CA ASP A 28 -5.58 -15.95 -12.76
C ASP A 28 -4.54 -15.11 -11.99
N VAL A 29 -4.39 -13.82 -12.33
CA VAL A 29 -3.37 -12.95 -11.72
C VAL A 29 -3.97 -11.91 -10.76
N ARG A 30 -5.30 -11.78 -10.69
CA ARG A 30 -5.94 -10.72 -9.87
C ARG A 30 -5.61 -10.84 -8.39
N VAL A 31 -5.64 -12.06 -7.85
CA VAL A 31 -5.35 -12.29 -6.43
C VAL A 31 -3.88 -11.94 -6.13
N THR A 32 -2.95 -12.43 -6.95
CA THR A 32 -1.53 -12.11 -6.81
C THR A 32 -1.26 -10.61 -6.93
N ALA A 33 -1.89 -9.94 -7.90
CA ALA A 33 -1.78 -8.49 -8.05
C ALA A 33 -2.38 -7.73 -6.85
N GLY A 34 -3.49 -8.21 -6.29
CA GLY A 34 -4.09 -7.69 -5.08
C GLY A 34 -3.16 -7.79 -3.87
N LEU A 35 -2.55 -8.96 -3.67
CA LEU A 35 -1.56 -9.17 -2.61
C LEU A 35 -0.30 -8.33 -2.83
N ALA A 36 0.17 -8.18 -4.08
CA ALA A 36 1.28 -7.30 -4.41
C ALA A 36 0.95 -5.84 -4.07
N LEU A 37 -0.30 -5.41 -4.28
CA LEU A 37 -0.74 -4.06 -3.95
C LEU A 37 -0.65 -3.77 -2.45
N LEU A 38 -0.80 -4.78 -1.59
CA LEU A 38 -0.60 -4.64 -0.15
C LEU A 38 0.85 -4.34 0.24
N THR A 39 1.81 -4.56 -0.67
CA THR A 39 3.25 -4.35 -0.41
C THR A 39 3.80 -3.05 -1.00
N VAL A 40 2.94 -2.22 -1.59
CA VAL A 40 3.37 -1.00 -2.30
C VAL A 40 4.00 0.04 -1.36
N GLY A 41 3.63 0.02 -0.07
CA GLY A 41 4.21 0.89 0.94
C GLY A 41 5.72 0.69 1.03
N ILE A 42 6.21 -0.52 0.80
CA ILE A 42 7.66 -0.81 0.74
C ILE A 42 8.34 0.02 -0.34
N ALA A 43 7.76 0.06 -1.55
CA ALA A 43 8.35 0.75 -2.69
C ALA A 43 8.38 2.28 -2.49
N GLY A 44 7.26 2.89 -2.08
CA GLY A 44 7.19 4.32 -1.81
C GLY A 44 8.05 4.74 -0.62
N GLY A 45 8.01 3.96 0.46
CA GLY A 45 8.87 4.12 1.63
C GLY A 45 10.35 4.08 1.29
N TYR A 46 10.77 3.07 0.53
CA TYR A 46 12.16 2.92 0.09
C TYR A 46 12.61 4.14 -0.72
N VAL A 47 11.83 4.59 -1.70
CA VAL A 47 12.15 5.76 -2.53
C VAL A 47 12.25 7.03 -1.66
N ALA A 48 11.28 7.25 -0.77
CA ALA A 48 11.28 8.40 0.14
C ALA A 48 12.50 8.38 1.08
N GLY A 49 12.82 7.23 1.67
CA GLY A 49 13.99 7.06 2.54
C GLY A 49 15.31 7.28 1.79
N ARG A 50 15.43 6.71 0.59
CA ARG A 50 16.64 6.80 -0.24
C ARG A 50 16.95 8.22 -0.69
N ILE A 51 15.92 8.98 -1.08
CA ILE A 51 16.05 10.39 -1.49
C ILE A 51 16.30 11.29 -0.28
N ALA A 52 15.62 11.04 0.84
CA ALA A 52 15.82 11.80 2.06
C ALA A 52 17.27 11.66 2.57
N GLY A 53 17.82 10.44 2.52
CA GLY A 53 19.14 10.08 3.00
C GLY A 53 19.30 10.27 4.51
N GLY A 54 20.52 10.03 5.00
CA GLY A 54 20.92 10.32 6.38
C GLY A 54 20.77 9.12 7.32
N THR A 55 20.10 9.32 8.46
CA THR A 55 19.97 8.28 9.50
C THR A 55 18.73 7.43 9.29
N TRP A 56 18.70 6.24 9.91
CA TRP A 56 17.52 5.38 9.95
C TRP A 56 16.27 6.14 10.39
N LYS A 57 16.39 6.98 11.43
CA LYS A 57 15.28 7.78 11.97
C LYS A 57 14.77 8.81 10.95
N THR A 58 15.66 9.39 10.16
CA THR A 58 15.26 10.31 9.09
C THR A 58 14.51 9.56 8.00
N GLY A 59 15.05 8.45 7.51
CA GLY A 59 14.42 7.63 6.49
C GLY A 59 13.05 7.12 6.92
N LEU A 60 12.94 6.61 8.16
CA LEU A 60 11.70 6.10 8.74
C LEU A 60 10.60 7.15 8.74
N ARG A 61 10.90 8.41 9.12
CA ARG A 61 9.90 9.49 9.13
C ARG A 61 9.41 9.84 7.73
N HIS A 62 10.30 9.85 6.72
CA HIS A 62 9.89 10.16 5.35
C HIS A 62 9.08 9.02 4.76
N GLY A 63 9.51 7.78 4.99
CA GLY A 63 8.81 6.60 4.55
C GLY A 63 7.43 6.44 5.21
N LEU A 64 7.32 6.71 6.52
CA LEU A 64 6.03 6.70 7.23
C LEU A 64 5.05 7.71 6.63
N VAL A 65 5.50 8.94 6.37
CA VAL A 65 4.62 9.97 5.81
C VAL A 65 4.24 9.66 4.36
N ALA A 66 5.18 9.17 3.55
CA ALA A 66 4.87 8.70 2.19
C ALA A 66 3.84 7.56 2.22
N GLY A 67 4.12 6.50 2.99
CA GLY A 67 3.25 5.34 3.18
C GLY A 67 1.88 5.69 3.77
N THR A 68 1.78 6.76 4.56
CA THR A 68 0.47 7.26 5.04
C THR A 68 -0.35 7.83 3.89
N PHE A 69 0.24 8.55 2.93
CA PHE A 69 -0.48 9.04 1.75
C PHE A 69 -1.00 7.89 0.89
N GLY A 70 -0.14 6.91 0.54
CA GLY A 70 -0.60 5.74 -0.20
C GLY A 70 -1.60 4.91 0.60
N GLY A 71 -1.37 4.73 1.90
CA GLY A 71 -2.27 4.01 2.80
C GLY A 71 -3.67 4.63 2.87
N VAL A 72 -3.79 5.95 2.96
CA VAL A 72 -5.09 6.66 2.95
C VAL A 72 -5.81 6.46 1.63
N VAL A 73 -5.10 6.60 0.49
CA VAL A 73 -5.72 6.43 -0.82
C VAL A 73 -6.10 4.96 -1.06
N PHE A 74 -5.22 4.02 -0.71
CA PHE A 74 -5.48 2.58 -0.78
C PHE A 74 -6.71 2.21 0.04
N ALA A 75 -6.79 2.65 1.30
CA ALA A 75 -7.92 2.40 2.18
C ALA A 75 -9.21 2.96 1.57
N THR A 76 -9.15 4.19 1.04
CA THR A 76 -10.31 4.83 0.41
C THR A 76 -10.82 4.03 -0.80
N VAL A 77 -9.92 3.63 -1.69
CA VAL A 77 -10.27 2.85 -2.88
C VAL A 77 -10.78 1.46 -2.49
N LEU A 78 -10.10 0.77 -1.57
CA LEU A 78 -10.53 -0.55 -1.09
C LEU A 78 -11.93 -0.48 -0.48
N TYR A 79 -12.15 0.46 0.44
CA TYR A 79 -13.47 0.68 1.04
C TYR A 79 -14.55 0.97 0.00
N TYR A 80 -14.24 1.83 -0.97
CA TYR A 80 -15.15 2.14 -2.06
C TYR A 80 -15.54 0.88 -2.83
N THR A 81 -14.56 0.08 -3.27
CA THR A 81 -14.82 -1.16 -4.03
C THR A 81 -15.55 -2.23 -3.23
N MET A 82 -15.33 -2.31 -1.92
CA MET A 82 -16.06 -3.23 -1.04
C MET A 82 -17.53 -2.82 -0.83
N THR A 83 -17.85 -1.53 -0.98
CA THR A 83 -19.18 -0.99 -0.67
C THR A 83 -20.04 -0.72 -1.92
N HIS A 84 -19.46 -0.78 -3.11
CA HIS A 84 -20.13 -0.53 -4.39
C HIS A 84 -19.97 -1.74 -5.33
N PRO A 85 -20.93 -2.67 -5.35
CA PRO A 85 -20.84 -3.85 -6.21
C PRO A 85 -20.63 -3.51 -7.69
N GLY A 86 -19.75 -4.24 -8.37
CA GLY A 86 -19.41 -4.04 -9.77
C GLY A 86 -18.41 -2.90 -10.02
N SER A 87 -17.93 -2.23 -8.98
CA SER A 87 -16.86 -1.23 -9.09
C SER A 87 -15.46 -1.85 -8.96
N GLU A 88 -15.37 -3.11 -8.58
CA GLU A 88 -14.13 -3.84 -8.43
C GLU A 88 -13.52 -4.21 -9.80
N VAL A 89 -12.37 -3.59 -10.08
CA VAL A 89 -11.55 -3.85 -11.27
C VAL A 89 -10.11 -4.17 -10.87
N GLY A 90 -9.39 -4.82 -11.78
CA GLY A 90 -7.96 -5.08 -11.62
C GLY A 90 -7.59 -5.84 -10.34
N ALA A 91 -6.64 -5.28 -9.60
CA ALA A 91 -6.07 -5.85 -8.38
C ALA A 91 -7.04 -5.78 -7.19
N TYR A 92 -7.93 -4.78 -7.15
CA TYR A 92 -8.92 -4.63 -6.07
C TYR A 92 -9.99 -5.71 -6.11
N TRP A 93 -10.34 -6.23 -7.30
CA TRP A 93 -11.14 -7.45 -7.39
C TRP A 93 -10.48 -8.62 -6.66
N GLY A 94 -9.17 -8.81 -6.86
CA GLY A 94 -8.41 -9.88 -6.22
C GLY A 94 -8.36 -9.74 -4.69
N LEU A 95 -8.21 -8.51 -4.20
CA LEU A 95 -8.30 -8.23 -2.76
C LEU A 95 -9.69 -8.50 -2.20
N ASN A 96 -10.74 -8.01 -2.85
CA ASN A 96 -12.12 -8.26 -2.41
C ASN A 96 -12.44 -9.76 -2.41
N PHE A 97 -11.96 -10.49 -3.40
CA PHE A 97 -12.07 -11.94 -3.45
C PHE A 97 -11.30 -12.62 -2.31
N ALA A 98 -10.07 -12.20 -2.01
CA ALA A 98 -9.31 -12.76 -0.89
C ALA A 98 -9.98 -12.46 0.46
N ILE A 99 -10.52 -11.26 0.65
CA ILE A 99 -11.24 -10.85 1.85
C ILE A 99 -12.55 -11.63 2.00
N SER A 100 -13.27 -11.91 0.91
CA SER A 100 -14.52 -12.68 0.97
C SER A 100 -14.33 -14.15 1.35
N ARG A 101 -13.09 -14.65 1.31
CA ARG A 101 -12.73 -15.97 1.83
C ARG A 101 -12.50 -15.99 3.35
N ILE A 102 -12.50 -14.82 4.00
CA ILE A 102 -12.43 -14.74 5.46
C ILE A 102 -13.82 -15.04 6.00
N ASP A 103 -13.91 -16.07 6.84
CA ASP A 103 -15.19 -16.55 7.38
C ASP A 103 -15.66 -15.61 8.50
N PHE A 104 -16.54 -14.67 8.15
CA PHE A 104 -17.17 -13.75 9.10
C PHE A 104 -18.55 -14.29 9.51
N PRO A 105 -18.89 -14.29 10.81
CA PRO A 105 -20.23 -14.65 11.27
C PRO A 105 -21.32 -13.85 10.52
N PRO A 106 -22.35 -14.49 9.94
CA PRO A 106 -23.38 -13.81 9.14
C PRO A 106 -24.04 -12.65 9.88
N ALA A 107 -24.33 -12.83 11.17
CA ALA A 107 -24.92 -11.80 12.03
C ALA A 107 -24.04 -10.53 12.14
N LEU A 108 -22.72 -10.65 12.05
CA LEU A 108 -21.81 -9.50 12.05
C LEU A 108 -21.79 -8.81 10.69
N VAL A 109 -21.84 -9.58 9.59
CA VAL A 109 -21.88 -9.01 8.24
C VAL A 109 -23.19 -8.24 8.03
N ASP A 110 -24.32 -8.82 8.42
CA ASP A 110 -25.65 -8.19 8.28
C ASP A 110 -25.76 -6.89 9.09
N ARG A 111 -25.20 -6.88 10.31
CA ARG A 111 -25.30 -5.74 11.22
C ARG A 111 -24.22 -4.69 11.01
N TYR A 112 -23.01 -5.09 10.59
CA TYR A 112 -21.82 -4.25 10.59
C TYR A 112 -21.04 -4.28 9.27
N GLY A 113 -21.60 -4.77 8.17
CA GLY A 113 -20.89 -4.96 6.90
C GLY A 113 -20.07 -3.75 6.42
N ARG A 114 -20.64 -2.53 6.47
CA ARG A 114 -19.89 -1.30 6.13
C ARG A 114 -18.78 -0.99 7.14
N THR A 115 -19.03 -1.17 8.43
CA THR A 115 -18.03 -0.95 9.47
C THR A 115 -16.89 -1.94 9.35
N LEU A 116 -17.18 -3.21 9.03
CA LEU A 116 -16.18 -4.24 8.76
C LEU A 116 -15.37 -3.89 7.51
N ALA A 117 -16.01 -3.44 6.43
CA ALA A 117 -15.31 -2.95 5.23
C ALA A 117 -14.38 -1.76 5.55
N ALA A 118 -14.86 -0.79 6.34
CA ALA A 118 -14.05 0.34 6.78
C ALA A 118 -12.86 -0.10 7.64
N LEU A 119 -13.08 -1.04 8.56
CA LEU A 119 -12.02 -1.60 9.41
C LEU A 119 -10.95 -2.29 8.58
N VAL A 120 -11.34 -3.16 7.65
CA VAL A 120 -10.41 -3.87 6.75
C VAL A 120 -9.63 -2.88 5.90
N ALA A 121 -10.30 -1.88 5.34
CA ALA A 121 -9.66 -0.82 4.57
C ALA A 121 -8.62 -0.03 5.38
N VAL A 122 -8.98 0.39 6.60
CA VAL A 122 -8.08 1.10 7.51
C VAL A 122 -6.89 0.24 7.90
N LEU A 123 -7.10 -1.04 8.21
CA LEU A 123 -6.01 -1.96 8.53
C LEU A 123 -5.04 -2.12 7.35
N GLY A 124 -5.55 -2.22 6.13
CA GLY A 124 -4.72 -2.22 4.93
C GLY A 124 -3.92 -0.92 4.76
N GLY A 125 -4.56 0.24 4.95
CA GLY A 125 -3.87 1.54 4.89
C GLY A 125 -2.77 1.69 5.97
N VAL A 126 -3.03 1.20 7.18
CA VAL A 126 -2.03 1.17 8.27
C VAL A 126 -0.87 0.25 7.92
N ALA A 127 -1.12 -0.92 7.32
CA ALA A 127 -0.08 -1.82 6.87
C ALA A 127 0.88 -1.13 5.89
N LEU A 128 0.34 -0.45 4.86
CA LEU A 128 1.15 0.33 3.90
C LEU A 128 1.97 1.43 4.57
N ALA A 129 1.41 2.14 5.56
CA ALA A 129 2.15 3.16 6.30
C ALA A 129 3.33 2.56 7.09
N LEU A 130 3.14 1.39 7.70
CA LEU A 130 4.18 0.67 8.44
C LEU A 130 5.26 0.13 7.51
N GLU A 131 4.88 -0.46 6.38
CA GLU A 131 5.81 -0.86 5.32
C GLU A 131 6.65 0.32 4.86
N GLY A 132 6.00 1.45 4.59
CA GLY A 132 6.66 2.69 4.20
C GLY A 132 7.69 3.14 5.23
N ALA A 133 7.31 3.13 6.52
CA ALA A 133 8.20 3.48 7.61
C ALA A 133 9.44 2.57 7.69
N ILE A 134 9.24 1.25 7.61
CA ILE A 134 10.31 0.25 7.70
C ILE A 134 11.25 0.36 6.51
N ALA A 135 10.70 0.38 5.29
CA ALA A 135 11.47 0.47 4.07
C ALA A 135 12.23 1.80 3.96
N GLY A 136 11.59 2.90 4.36
CA GLY A 136 12.22 4.21 4.39
C GLY A 136 13.37 4.27 5.40
N GLY A 137 13.21 3.66 6.57
CA GLY A 137 14.29 3.52 7.56
C GLY A 137 15.50 2.83 6.96
N ALA A 138 15.29 1.66 6.33
CA ALA A 138 16.36 0.85 5.75
C ALA A 138 17.06 1.56 4.58
N ALA A 139 16.29 2.19 3.70
CA ALA A 139 16.82 2.89 2.54
C ALA A 139 17.62 4.15 2.92
N GLY A 140 17.26 4.81 4.04
CA GLY A 140 17.95 6.01 4.51
C GLY A 140 19.41 5.77 4.90
N THR A 141 19.72 4.55 5.36
CA THR A 141 21.07 4.15 5.81
C THR A 141 21.88 3.35 4.79
N ALA A 142 21.24 2.89 3.72
CA ALA A 142 21.89 2.04 2.72
C ALA A 142 23.00 2.81 1.98
N ARG A 143 24.25 2.31 2.10
CA ARG A 143 25.36 2.69 1.23
C ARG A 143 25.52 1.60 0.17
N VAL A 144 25.51 1.99 -1.10
CA VAL A 144 25.83 1.07 -2.19
C VAL A 144 27.34 1.06 -2.30
N GLU A 145 27.98 -0.05 -1.94
CA GLU A 145 29.41 -0.24 -2.14
C GLU A 145 29.70 -0.34 -3.65
N PRO A 146 30.72 0.36 -4.19
CA PRO A 146 31.09 0.21 -5.59
C PRO A 146 31.53 -1.24 -5.87
N PRO A 147 31.25 -1.80 -7.07
CA PRO A 147 31.81 -3.08 -7.46
C PRO A 147 33.34 -3.01 -7.42
N GLU A 148 33.98 -4.04 -6.88
CA GLU A 148 35.45 -4.13 -6.89
C GLU A 148 35.95 -4.10 -8.33
N PRO A 149 36.97 -3.30 -8.67
CA PRO A 149 37.59 -3.35 -9.98
C PRO A 149 38.22 -4.73 -10.18
N THR A 150 37.64 -5.53 -11.07
CA THR A 150 38.21 -6.79 -11.56
C THR A 150 39.43 -6.57 -12.43
#